data_AF-A0A7S2VY95-F1
#
_entry.id   AF-A0A7S2VY95-F1
#
_cell.length_a   1.000
_cell.length_b   1.000
_cell.length_c   1.000
_cell.angle_alpha   90.00
_cell.angle_beta   90.00
_cell.angle_gamma   90.00
#
_symmetry.space_group_name_H-M   'P 1'
#
loop_
_entity.id
_entity.type
_entity.pdbx_description
1 polymer ?
#
loop_
_entity_poly.entity_id
_entity_poly.type
_entity_poly.pdbx_seq_one_letter_code
_entity_poly.pdbx_strand_id
1 'polypeptide(L)'
;NDLEKVESSKAKTKTVNHKTSISPDIITVTEVIGCLHSSPNQKNIDRIDKVFAEAVERGILLSDDSMDTLWEIDLSGMSLPVARAACRYIIKRIMDYVIKKEEINDLVLITGVGKAQQNLNNDD
;
A
#
# COMPACT_ATOMS: atom_id res chain seq x y z
N ASN A 1 35.54 7.74 -61.32
CA ASN A 1 34.74 8.93 -61.03
C ASN A 1 33.49 8.55 -60.27
N ASP A 2 33.24 8.95 -59.05
CA ASP A 2 34.02 9.62 -58.01
C ASP A 2 33.02 9.87 -56.87
N LEU A 3 33.48 9.68 -55.63
CA LEU A 3 33.21 10.55 -54.47
C LEU A 3 31.75 10.70 -54.00
N GLU A 4 31.41 10.11 -52.84
CA GLU A 4 31.28 10.79 -51.52
C GLU A 4 29.97 11.58 -51.34
N LYS A 5 29.06 11.15 -50.46
CA LYS A 5 28.94 11.62 -49.05
C LYS A 5 29.12 13.13 -48.90
N VAL A 6 28.01 13.86 -48.67
CA VAL A 6 27.96 14.91 -47.63
C VAL A 6 26.54 14.98 -47.04
N GLU A 7 26.53 14.98 -45.71
CA GLU A 7 25.40 15.08 -44.79
C GLU A 7 24.66 16.42 -44.86
N SER A 8 23.39 16.43 -44.46
CA SER A 8 22.83 17.60 -43.79
C SER A 8 21.87 17.16 -42.69
N SER A 9 22.40 17.21 -41.49
CA SER A 9 21.82 16.94 -40.20
C SER A 9 20.57 17.79 -39.93
N LYS A 10 19.43 17.14 -39.71
CA LYS A 10 18.41 17.67 -38.80
C LYS A 10 18.26 16.69 -37.65
N ALA A 11 18.87 17.06 -36.53
CA ALA A 11 18.70 16.39 -35.25
C ALA A 11 17.20 16.25 -34.98
N LYS A 12 16.69 15.01 -35.05
CA LYS A 12 15.44 14.66 -34.39
C LYS A 12 15.71 14.79 -32.90
N THR A 13 15.33 15.92 -32.32
CA THR A 13 15.17 16.05 -30.88
C THR A 13 14.24 14.94 -30.44
N LYS A 14 14.80 13.86 -29.91
CA LYS A 14 14.05 12.87 -29.13
C LYS A 14 13.52 13.66 -27.94
N THR A 15 12.26 14.08 -28.01
CA THR A 15 11.49 14.38 -26.82
C THR A 15 11.37 13.07 -26.06
N VAL A 16 12.34 12.81 -25.19
CA VAL A 16 12.25 11.75 -24.19
C VAL A 16 11.14 12.21 -23.26
N ASN A 17 9.94 11.67 -23.48
CA ASN A 17 8.81 11.87 -22.59
C ASN A 17 9.12 11.08 -21.33
N HIS A 18 9.90 11.68 -20.42
CA HIS A 18 10.21 11.13 -19.11
C HIS A 18 8.95 11.24 -18.23
N LYS A 19 7.90 10.49 -18.57
CA LYS A 19 7.00 10.00 -17.53
C LYS A 19 7.79 8.98 -16.75
N THR A 20 8.71 9.45 -15.91
CA THR A 20 9.19 8.67 -14.78
C THR A 20 7.94 8.33 -13.99
N SER A 21 7.52 7.07 -14.05
CA SER A 21 6.50 6.54 -13.16
C SER A 21 7.09 6.58 -11.75
N ILE A 22 7.01 7.75 -11.09
CA ILE A 22 7.41 7.90 -9.70
C ILE A 22 6.41 7.07 -8.89
N SER A 23 6.85 5.92 -8.40
CA SER A 23 6.06 5.16 -7.43
C SER A 23 6.30 5.76 -6.05
N PRO A 24 5.25 6.05 -5.27
CA PRO A 24 5.43 6.48 -3.90
C PRO A 24 6.08 5.34 -3.08
N ASP A 25 6.86 5.70 -2.08
CA ASP A 25 7.35 4.76 -1.06
C ASP A 25 6.30 4.53 0.04
N ILE A 26 6.56 3.55 0.91
CA ILE A 26 5.66 3.16 2.00
C ILE A 26 5.42 4.29 3.02
N ILE A 27 6.41 5.14 3.27
CA ILE A 27 6.29 6.27 4.21
C ILE A 27 5.30 7.27 3.62
N THR A 28 5.50 7.66 2.37
CA THR A 28 4.61 8.58 1.66
C THR A 28 3.15 8.08 1.67
N VAL A 29 2.91 6.79 1.39
CA VAL A 29 1.56 6.21 1.40
C VAL A 29 0.93 6.26 2.79
N THR A 30 1.67 5.85 3.83
CA THR A 30 1.16 5.78 5.20
C THR A 30 0.91 7.16 5.81
N GLU A 31 1.74 8.16 5.47
CA GLU A 31 1.51 9.56 5.84
C GLU A 31 0.23 10.10 5.21
N VAL A 32 0.00 9.87 3.92
CA VAL A 32 -1.24 10.29 3.24
C VAL A 32 -2.47 9.67 3.90
N ILE A 33 -2.41 8.38 4.26
CA ILE A 33 -3.49 7.71 5.00
C ILE A 33 -3.71 8.39 6.36
N GLY A 34 -2.65 8.66 7.10
CA GLY A 34 -2.70 9.37 8.38
C GLY A 34 -3.32 10.76 8.26
N CYS A 35 -2.90 11.54 7.27
CA CYS A 35 -3.43 12.88 6.98
C CYS A 35 -4.93 12.84 6.68
N LEU A 36 -5.37 11.93 5.79
CA LEU A 36 -6.80 11.78 5.47
C LEU A 36 -7.62 11.31 6.67
N HIS A 37 -7.04 10.44 7.51
CA HIS A 37 -7.70 9.93 8.71
C HIS A 37 -7.90 11.00 9.79
N SER A 38 -7.04 12.01 9.85
CA SER A 38 -7.15 13.10 10.83
C SER A 38 -8.41 13.97 10.67
N SER A 39 -9.02 13.97 9.48
CA SER A 39 -10.30 14.63 9.19
C SER A 39 -11.33 13.61 8.69
N PRO A 40 -11.93 12.82 9.60
CA PRO A 40 -12.79 11.71 9.21
C PRO A 40 -14.10 12.22 8.59
N ASN A 41 -14.31 11.89 7.33
CA ASN A 41 -15.57 12.02 6.60
C ASN A 41 -15.64 10.94 5.53
N GLN A 42 -16.83 10.65 5.00
CA GLN A 42 -17.02 9.54 4.06
C GLN A 42 -16.09 9.66 2.83
N LYS A 43 -15.95 10.87 2.27
CA LYS A 43 -15.07 11.12 1.11
C LYS A 43 -13.61 10.81 1.42
N ASN A 44 -13.14 11.13 2.62
CA ASN A 44 -11.77 10.81 3.04
C ASN A 44 -11.60 9.32 3.33
N ILE A 45 -12.61 8.65 3.89
CA ILE A 45 -12.61 7.19 4.06
C ILE A 45 -12.50 6.49 2.70
N ASP A 46 -13.30 6.91 1.71
CA ASP A 46 -13.27 6.34 0.37
C ASP A 46 -11.91 6.57 -0.32
N ARG A 47 -11.28 7.72 -0.07
CA ARG A 47 -9.93 8.01 -0.57
C ARG A 47 -8.87 7.15 0.10
N ILE A 48 -8.95 6.96 1.42
CA ILE A 48 -8.06 6.06 2.16
C ILE A 48 -8.17 4.65 1.58
N ASP A 49 -9.39 4.14 1.39
CA ASP A 49 -9.61 2.80 0.84
C ASP A 49 -9.01 2.65 -0.57
N LYS A 50 -9.15 3.67 -1.42
CA LYS A 50 -8.55 3.68 -2.77
C LYS A 50 -7.02 3.71 -2.73
N VAL A 51 -6.43 4.60 -1.92
CA VAL A 51 -4.98 4.70 -1.77
C VAL A 51 -4.41 3.40 -1.22
N PHE A 52 -5.08 2.82 -0.23
CA PHE A 52 -4.66 1.55 0.37
C PHE A 52 -4.73 0.40 -0.66
N ALA A 53 -5.84 0.26 -1.39
CA ALA A 53 -5.99 -0.80 -2.39
C ALA A 53 -4.94 -0.69 -3.51
N GLU A 54 -4.68 0.51 -4.02
CA GLU A 54 -3.63 0.75 -5.03
C GLU A 54 -2.24 0.43 -4.48
N ALA A 55 -1.97 0.78 -3.21
CA ALA A 55 -0.70 0.46 -2.56
C ALA A 55 -0.50 -1.05 -2.40
N VAL A 56 -1.56 -1.81 -2.13
CA VAL A 56 -1.51 -3.27 -2.10
C VAL A 56 -1.26 -3.85 -3.50
N GLU A 57 -1.97 -3.37 -4.52
CA GLU A 57 -1.79 -3.83 -5.91
C GLU A 57 -0.37 -3.58 -6.43
N ARG A 58 0.28 -2.50 -5.94
CA ARG A 58 1.67 -2.17 -6.25
C ARG A 58 2.71 -2.88 -5.36
N GLY A 59 2.27 -3.70 -4.41
CA GLY A 59 3.17 -4.37 -3.45
C GLY A 59 3.86 -3.43 -2.46
N ILE A 60 3.33 -2.23 -2.24
CA ILE A 60 3.86 -1.24 -1.28
C ILE A 60 3.40 -1.56 0.15
N LEU A 61 2.15 -2.01 0.29
CA LEU A 61 1.54 -2.45 1.55
C LEU A 61 1.02 -3.88 1.38
N LEU A 62 1.02 -4.66 2.47
CA LEU A 62 0.55 -6.06 2.46
C LEU A 62 1.11 -6.85 1.27
N SER A 63 2.43 -6.83 1.07
CA SER A 63 3.08 -7.62 0.02
C SER A 63 2.69 -9.09 0.14
N ASP A 64 2.70 -9.85 -0.96
CA ASP A 64 2.27 -11.26 -0.97
C ASP A 64 2.97 -12.11 0.11
N ASP A 65 4.22 -11.79 0.44
CA ASP A 65 5.01 -12.46 1.50
C ASP A 65 4.67 -12.03 2.93
N SER A 66 3.78 -11.05 3.12
CA SER A 66 3.37 -10.55 4.45
C SER A 66 2.13 -11.24 5.01
N MET A 67 1.46 -12.07 4.21
CA MET A 67 0.29 -12.85 4.62
C MET A 67 0.73 -14.30 4.81
N ASP A 68 0.85 -14.75 6.06
CA ASP A 68 1.22 -16.14 6.35
C ASP A 68 0.19 -17.12 5.77
N THR A 69 -1.10 -16.75 5.82
CA THR A 69 -2.20 -17.43 5.11
C THR A 69 -3.31 -16.43 4.73
N LEU A 70 -4.31 -16.87 3.94
CA LEU A 70 -5.49 -16.04 3.63
C LEU A 70 -6.25 -15.56 4.89
N TRP A 71 -6.14 -16.31 5.99
CA TRP A 71 -6.93 -16.13 7.22
C TRP A 71 -6.09 -15.64 8.40
N GLU A 72 -4.76 -15.57 8.26
CA GLU A 72 -3.84 -15.08 9.29
C GLU A 72 -3.04 -13.91 8.71
N ILE A 73 -3.24 -12.73 9.28
CA ILE A 73 -2.75 -11.47 8.72
C ILE A 73 -2.00 -10.68 9.77
N ASP A 74 -0.73 -10.40 9.49
CA ASP A 74 0.10 -9.54 10.33
C ASP A 74 -0.15 -8.05 10.03
N LEU A 75 -0.59 -7.34 11.06
CA LEU A 75 -0.79 -5.89 11.11
C LEU A 75 0.18 -5.23 12.09
N SER A 76 1.15 -5.97 12.62
CA SER A 76 2.15 -5.46 13.55
C SER A 76 2.94 -4.31 12.92
N GLY A 77 3.28 -3.31 13.74
CA GLY A 77 4.02 -2.12 13.28
C GLY A 77 3.21 -1.14 12.43
N MET A 78 1.99 -1.46 12.02
CA MET A 78 1.12 -0.50 11.34
C MET A 78 0.58 0.55 12.32
N SER A 79 0.57 1.81 11.90
CA SER A 79 -0.15 2.86 12.64
C SER A 79 -1.65 2.59 12.62
N LEU A 80 -2.39 3.03 13.65
CA LEU A 80 -3.83 2.80 13.74
C LEU A 80 -4.61 3.22 12.48
N PRO A 81 -4.35 4.37 11.83
CA PRO A 81 -5.00 4.74 10.57
C PRO A 81 -4.78 3.71 9.45
N VAL A 82 -3.55 3.18 9.35
CA VAL A 82 -3.14 2.22 8.32
C VAL A 82 -3.74 0.85 8.62
N ALA A 83 -3.64 0.36 9.86
CA ALA A 83 -4.26 -0.89 10.30
C ALA A 83 -5.78 -0.86 10.09
N ARG A 84 -6.44 0.27 10.37
CA ARG A 84 -7.88 0.43 10.15
C ARG A 84 -8.25 0.35 8.67
N ALA A 85 -7.41 0.89 7.78
CA ALA A 85 -7.59 0.75 6.34
C ALA A 85 -7.35 -0.70 5.87
N ALA A 86 -6.31 -1.34 6.40
CA ALA A 86 -6.01 -2.75 6.17
C ALA A 86 -7.20 -3.65 6.53
N CYS A 87 -7.77 -3.50 7.73
CA CYS A 87 -8.93 -4.29 8.14
C CYS A 87 -10.09 -4.17 7.15
N ARG A 88 -10.41 -2.97 6.66
CA ARG A 88 -11.48 -2.78 5.66
C ARG A 88 -11.16 -3.48 4.35
N TYR A 89 -9.93 -3.36 3.88
CA TYR A 89 -9.47 -4.02 2.65
C TYR A 89 -9.55 -5.54 2.77
N ILE A 90 -9.02 -6.09 3.86
CA ILE A 90 -8.97 -7.52 4.18
C ILE A 90 -10.38 -8.11 4.27
N ILE A 91 -11.25 -7.51 5.09
CA ILE A 91 -12.61 -8.02 5.29
C ILE A 91 -13.38 -8.03 3.97
N LYS A 92 -13.26 -6.97 3.14
CA LYS A 92 -13.89 -6.94 1.81
C LYS A 92 -13.40 -8.11 0.94
N ARG A 93 -12.09 -8.37 0.91
CA ARG A 93 -11.49 -9.46 0.12
C ARG A 93 -11.91 -10.84 0.62
N ILE A 94 -11.97 -11.04 1.94
CA ILE A 94 -12.45 -12.28 2.56
C ILE A 94 -13.92 -12.50 2.25
N MET A 95 -14.77 -11.48 2.37
CA MET A 95 -16.19 -11.60 2.01
C MET A 95 -16.36 -12.01 0.55
N ASP A 96 -15.59 -11.42 -0.36
CA ASP A 96 -15.60 -11.81 -1.77
C ASP A 96 -15.14 -13.26 -1.98
N TYR A 97 -14.20 -13.75 -1.18
CA TYR A 97 -13.75 -15.15 -1.22
C TYR A 97 -14.82 -16.10 -0.68
N VAL A 98 -15.38 -15.82 0.50
CA VAL A 98 -16.44 -16.60 1.16
C VAL A 98 -17.65 -16.74 0.23
N ILE A 99 -18.10 -15.65 -0.39
CA ILE A 99 -19.25 -15.66 -1.32
C ILE A 99 -18.98 -16.55 -2.53
N LYS A 100 -17.73 -16.62 -3.01
CA LYS A 100 -17.35 -17.40 -4.20
C LYS A 100 -17.03 -18.87 -3.92
N LYS A 101 -16.59 -19.19 -2.70
CA LYS A 101 -16.02 -20.50 -2.36
C LYS A 101 -16.79 -21.25 -1.28
N GLU A 102 -17.77 -20.61 -0.64
CA GLU A 102 -18.56 -21.17 0.47
C GLU A 102 -17.70 -21.72 1.63
N GLU A 103 -16.48 -21.23 1.75
CA GLU A 103 -15.51 -21.63 2.78
C GLU A 103 -15.38 -20.53 3.81
N ILE A 104 -15.52 -20.89 5.09
CA ILE A 104 -15.42 -19.96 6.22
C ILE A 104 -14.42 -20.55 7.21
N ASN A 105 -13.37 -19.78 7.53
CA ASN A 105 -12.44 -20.08 8.60
C ASN A 105 -12.33 -18.86 9.54
N ASP A 106 -11.72 -19.07 10.71
CA ASP A 106 -11.46 -18.00 11.66
C ASP A 106 -10.40 -17.03 11.12
N LEU A 107 -10.73 -15.74 11.10
CA LEU A 107 -9.80 -14.67 10.73
C LEU A 107 -8.99 -14.25 11.96
N VAL A 108 -7.67 -14.40 11.87
CA VAL A 108 -6.70 -13.99 12.88
C VAL A 108 -5.96 -12.73 12.42
N LEU A 109 -6.00 -11.68 13.23
CA LEU A 109 -5.26 -10.44 13.00
C LEU A 109 -4.18 -10.27 14.08
N ILE A 110 -2.91 -10.27 13.68
CA ILE A 110 -1.77 -10.14 14.58
C ILE A 110 -1.42 -8.66 14.68
N THR A 111 -1.63 -8.03 15.84
CA THR A 111 -1.51 -6.56 15.99
C THR A 111 -0.21 -6.11 16.65
N GLY A 112 0.62 -7.04 17.15
CA GLY A 112 1.93 -6.74 17.72
C GLY A 112 1.93 -5.87 18.99
N VAL A 113 0.79 -5.66 19.67
CA VAL A 113 0.63 -4.73 20.81
C VAL A 113 1.34 -5.11 22.12
N GLY A 114 2.23 -6.12 22.10
CA GLY A 114 2.87 -6.68 23.30
C GLY A 114 3.99 -5.85 23.96
N LYS A 115 4.38 -4.69 23.43
CA LYS A 115 5.50 -3.88 23.98
C LYS A 115 5.11 -2.55 24.63
N ALA A 116 3.85 -2.14 24.59
CA ALA A 116 3.43 -0.82 25.07
C ALA A 116 3.25 -0.71 26.60
N GLN A 117 3.48 -1.79 27.37
CA GLN A 117 3.07 -1.86 28.78
C GLN A 117 4.14 -2.33 29.77
N GLN A 118 5.44 -2.18 29.42
CA GLN A 118 6.55 -2.51 30.34
C GLN A 118 7.30 -1.29 30.92
N ASN A 119 6.94 -0.05 30.57
CA ASN A 119 7.65 1.15 31.05
C ASN A 119 6.82 2.06 31.99
N LEU A 120 5.87 1.51 32.76
CA LEU A 120 5.10 2.31 33.74
C LEU A 120 5.34 1.94 35.21
N ASN A 121 6.21 0.98 35.53
CA ASN A 121 6.42 0.53 36.92
C ASN A 121 7.91 0.41 37.30
N ASN A 122 8.73 1.42 37.04
CA ASN A 122 10.07 1.51 37.67
C ASN A 122 10.42 2.99 37.90
N ASP A 123 9.70 3.64 38.81
CA ASP A 123 10.20 4.81 39.53
C ASP A 123 9.97 4.51 41.03
N ASP A 124 10.95 3.82 41.63
CA ASP A 124 11.19 3.79 43.08
C ASP A 124 12.18 4.92 43.44
#